data_AF-A0A1M7PQI0-F1
#
_entry.id   AF-A0A1M7PQI0-F1
#
_cell.length_a   1.000
_cell.length_b   1.000
_cell.length_c   1.000
_cell.angle_alpha   90.00
_cell.angle_beta   90.00
_cell.angle_gamma   90.00
#
_symmetry.space_group_name_H-M   'P 1'
#
loop_
_entity.id
_entity.type
_entity.pdbx_description
1 polymer ?
#
loop_
_entity_poly.entity_id
_entity_poly.type
_entity_poly.pdbx_seq_one_letter_code
_entity_poly.pdbx_strand_id
1 'polypeptide(L)'
;MADGFIEDELRNGLEPAAADALAQWAAVHERRYGFDRWLVNGRSRAQVALVRETDEHRRRSRRLLMKVASAGEETFDAIEYTRHRNAIKDAEAFAARHLSVPVHEPIRVDDTTWITFQTIAGETFDDMQVLTTLLRRMLDRAPAAPGWPAYPPQAVVDSCVEVVRAVLADWAQDVYLPLDEKPLTVAEFLGLHLRGQFEPGGRLYAAAQVHQGEEIVLEGERGPLPNPFAAAQGGYFGDTASIGPLRGRCHGDLHTDNALVRAGSVLAAGEFYLIDNALYSAHGPLTRDPVHLVLYVAARTLDTVSDAQKDALIDLLLDPRSGPALLVPGWLAALVTGVDRAASAWIEPSGLAREWREQTLLSLAACSLMFIGRTSVREADKAWYLRLAARALKEFADRNPASRRTGPPAAGGRAPRTAWIAWLCRDLPEAARAAAAQEGGDLAEELEELRGAALSGLDRTGQYREFVRTLGGPDPDSRYGTRGTEGQPEPGEVFVCPLEVCGRSERREPGGALPACHLPRAGAKPLRRTLR
;
A
#
# COMPACT_ATOMS: atom_id res chain seq x y z
N MET A 1 -20.57 7.57 36.86
CA MET A 1 -19.79 6.83 37.86
C MET A 1 -19.16 5.61 37.19
N ALA A 2 -18.13 5.83 36.35
CA ALA A 2 -17.29 4.78 35.78
C ALA A 2 -15.84 4.87 36.34
N ASP A 3 -15.67 5.61 37.44
CA ASP A 3 -14.38 5.87 38.05
C ASP A 3 -13.86 4.59 38.71
N GLY A 4 -12.60 4.23 38.44
CA GLY A 4 -11.91 3.09 39.03
C GLY A 4 -11.84 1.80 38.20
N PHE A 5 -12.45 1.75 37.01
CA PHE A 5 -12.32 0.62 36.08
C PHE A 5 -11.08 0.71 35.17
N ILE A 6 -10.48 1.88 35.04
CA ILE A 6 -9.23 2.10 34.32
C ILE A 6 -8.29 2.91 35.21
N GLU A 7 -7.02 2.52 35.29
CA GLU A 7 -5.97 3.29 35.97
C GLU A 7 -5.74 4.67 35.31
N ASP A 8 -5.45 5.69 36.11
CA ASP A 8 -5.38 7.09 35.67
C ASP A 8 -4.28 7.30 34.60
N GLU A 9 -3.16 6.59 34.68
CA GLU A 9 -2.09 6.66 33.70
C GLU A 9 -2.54 6.19 32.31
N LEU A 10 -3.34 5.11 32.24
CA LEU A 10 -3.90 4.64 30.97
C LEU A 10 -4.93 5.64 30.45
N ARG A 11 -5.82 6.13 31.32
CA ARG A 11 -6.83 7.14 30.97
C ARG A 11 -6.19 8.40 30.39
N ASN A 12 -5.14 8.91 31.04
CA ASN A 12 -4.46 10.15 30.64
C ASN A 12 -3.67 10.02 29.35
N GLY A 13 -3.24 8.80 28.98
CA GLY A 13 -2.53 8.56 27.73
C GLY A 13 -3.46 8.31 26.53
N LEU A 14 -4.76 8.07 26.76
CA LEU A 14 -5.76 7.89 25.71
C LEU A 14 -6.41 9.21 25.32
N GLU A 15 -6.91 9.29 24.08
CA GLU A 15 -7.87 10.33 23.73
C GLU A 15 -9.14 10.23 24.61
N PRO A 16 -9.77 11.35 25.01
CA PRO A 16 -10.88 11.33 25.97
C PRO A 16 -12.02 10.39 25.57
N ALA A 17 -12.43 10.40 24.30
CA ALA A 17 -13.49 9.53 23.79
C ALA A 17 -13.12 8.04 23.91
N ALA A 18 -11.86 7.68 23.63
CA ALA A 18 -11.39 6.31 23.77
C ALA A 18 -11.32 5.86 25.23
N ALA A 19 -10.87 6.76 26.12
CA ALA A 19 -10.85 6.49 27.56
C ALA A 19 -12.26 6.25 28.13
N ASP A 20 -13.24 7.05 27.71
CA ASP A 20 -14.63 6.94 28.15
C ASP A 20 -15.29 5.67 27.59
N ALA A 21 -15.08 5.37 26.31
CA ALA A 21 -15.58 4.14 25.69
C ALA A 21 -15.02 2.89 26.39
N LEU A 22 -13.71 2.87 26.68
CA LEU A 22 -13.09 1.79 27.43
C LEU A 22 -13.66 1.70 28.86
N ALA A 23 -13.88 2.82 29.53
CA ALA A 23 -14.34 2.83 30.92
C ALA A 23 -15.78 2.31 31.04
N GLN A 24 -16.63 2.72 30.10
CA GLN A 24 -17.99 2.25 30.00
C GLN A 24 -18.04 0.75 29.70
N TRP A 25 -17.26 0.29 28.71
CA TRP A 25 -17.20 -1.13 28.38
C TRP A 25 -16.68 -1.96 29.55
N ALA A 26 -15.63 -1.49 30.23
CA ALA A 26 -15.02 -2.13 31.39
C ALA A 26 -16.01 -2.27 32.56
N ALA A 27 -16.80 -1.22 32.82
CA ALA A 27 -17.84 -1.23 33.84
C ALA A 27 -18.95 -2.26 33.55
N VAL A 28 -19.44 -2.32 32.30
CA VAL A 28 -20.49 -3.26 31.89
C VAL A 28 -20.04 -4.72 32.02
N HIS A 29 -18.75 -4.99 31.77
CA HIS A 29 -18.19 -6.34 31.79
C HIS A 29 -17.48 -6.69 33.10
N GLU A 30 -17.57 -5.83 34.13
CA GLU A 30 -16.89 -5.99 35.44
C GLU A 30 -15.38 -6.29 35.31
N ARG A 31 -14.71 -5.55 34.42
CA ARG A 31 -13.27 -5.68 34.13
C ARG A 31 -12.51 -4.44 34.53
N ARG A 32 -11.30 -4.60 35.06
CA ARG A 32 -10.41 -3.49 35.38
C ARG A 32 -9.18 -3.51 34.49
N TYR A 33 -8.76 -2.36 33.99
CA TYR A 33 -7.58 -2.20 33.14
C TYR A 33 -6.52 -1.37 33.84
N GLY A 34 -5.40 -2.02 34.14
CA GLY A 34 -4.20 -1.37 34.61
C GLY A 34 -3.22 -1.05 33.49
N PHE A 35 -2.47 0.03 33.65
CA PHE A 35 -1.42 0.44 32.73
C PHE A 35 -0.12 -0.33 33.01
N ASP A 36 0.57 -0.77 31.96
CA ASP A 36 1.95 -1.27 32.08
C ASP A 36 2.89 -0.28 31.37
N ARG A 37 2.74 -0.12 30.05
CA ARG A 37 3.53 0.83 29.25
C ARG A 37 2.90 1.11 27.89
N TRP A 38 3.19 2.28 27.33
CA TRP A 38 2.94 2.59 25.93
C TRP A 38 3.99 1.92 25.03
N LEU A 39 3.55 1.32 23.94
CA LEU A 39 4.40 0.77 22.91
C LEU A 39 4.53 1.82 21.80
N VAL A 40 5.69 2.48 21.76
CA VAL A 40 5.96 3.52 20.75
C VAL A 40 6.39 2.83 19.46
N ASN A 41 5.40 2.51 18.62
CA ASN A 41 5.66 2.12 17.24
C ASN A 41 5.76 3.41 16.42
N GLY A 42 6.98 3.93 16.24
CA GLY A 42 7.26 5.24 15.62
C GLY A 42 6.84 5.43 14.15
N ARG A 43 5.83 4.69 13.67
CA ARG A 43 5.30 4.72 12.29
C ARG A 43 3.78 4.69 12.21
N SER A 44 3.09 4.06 13.16
CA SER A 44 1.63 4.07 13.20
C SER A 44 1.15 5.23 14.07
N ARG A 45 0.08 5.90 13.64
CA ARG A 45 -0.62 6.87 14.50
C ARG A 45 -1.48 6.18 15.57
N ALA A 46 -1.68 4.88 15.45
CA ALA A 46 -2.45 4.10 16.42
C ALA A 46 -1.76 4.13 17.79
N GLN A 47 -2.52 4.41 18.84
CA GLN A 47 -2.04 4.31 20.20
C GLN A 47 -2.01 2.83 20.60
N VAL A 48 -0.85 2.32 20.98
CA VAL A 48 -0.68 0.91 21.37
C VAL A 48 -0.12 0.85 22.80
N ALA A 49 -0.78 0.09 23.67
CA ALA A 49 -0.34 -0.10 25.05
C ALA A 49 -0.29 -1.58 25.43
N LEU A 50 0.62 -1.90 26.34
CA LEU A 50 0.51 -3.09 27.17
C LEU A 50 -0.34 -2.75 28.38
N VAL A 51 -1.40 -3.53 28.59
CA VAL A 51 -2.34 -3.34 29.71
C VAL A 51 -2.52 -4.63 30.49
N ARG A 52 -2.82 -4.51 31.78
CA ARG A 52 -3.23 -5.63 32.65
C ARG A 52 -4.74 -5.61 32.81
N GLU A 53 -5.41 -6.58 32.21
CA GLU A 53 -6.83 -6.82 32.46
C GLU A 53 -7.01 -7.66 33.72
N THR A 54 -7.97 -7.30 34.56
CA THR A 54 -8.47 -8.12 35.68
C THR A 54 -9.97 -8.32 35.55
N ASP A 55 -10.39 -9.57 35.42
CA ASP A 55 -11.79 -10.01 35.43
C ASP A 55 -12.15 -10.38 36.87
N GLU A 56 -12.90 -9.50 37.54
CA GLU A 56 -13.20 -9.63 38.98
C GLU A 56 -14.11 -10.84 39.25
N HIS A 57 -15.07 -11.09 38.35
CA HIS A 57 -15.99 -12.23 38.46
C HIS A 57 -15.25 -13.57 38.39
N ARG A 58 -14.31 -13.70 37.44
CA ARG A 58 -13.52 -14.92 37.26
C ARG A 58 -12.25 -14.96 38.12
N ARG A 59 -11.96 -13.89 38.88
CA ARG A 59 -10.74 -13.71 39.66
C ARG A 59 -9.46 -14.03 38.87
N ARG A 60 -9.39 -13.53 37.63
CA ARG A 60 -8.28 -13.79 36.71
C ARG A 60 -7.73 -12.49 36.16
N SER A 61 -6.40 -12.35 36.22
CA SER A 61 -5.69 -11.27 35.53
C SER A 61 -4.87 -11.82 34.36
N ARG A 62 -4.72 -11.00 33.32
CA ARG A 62 -3.83 -11.28 32.18
C ARG A 62 -3.31 -9.98 31.59
N ARG A 63 -2.16 -10.04 30.93
CA ARG A 63 -1.65 -8.92 30.13
C ARG A 63 -2.15 -9.03 28.70
N LEU A 64 -2.49 -7.89 28.10
CA LEU A 64 -3.03 -7.77 26.75
C LEU A 64 -2.32 -6.63 26.02
N LEU A 65 -2.23 -6.77 24.70
CA LEU A 65 -1.90 -5.65 23.82
C LEU A 65 -3.21 -4.93 23.46
N MET A 66 -3.32 -3.67 23.84
CA MET A 66 -4.42 -2.80 23.47
C MET A 66 -3.99 -1.91 22.31
N LYS A 67 -4.82 -1.80 21.28
CA LYS A 67 -4.60 -0.91 20.13
C LYS A 67 -5.84 -0.06 19.88
N VAL A 68 -5.64 1.25 19.82
CA VAL A 68 -6.65 2.23 19.39
C VAL A 68 -6.35 2.59 17.94
N ALA A 69 -7.23 2.20 17.03
CA ALA A 69 -7.05 2.40 15.60
C ALA A 69 -8.23 3.16 15.00
N SER A 70 -7.91 4.20 14.22
CA SER A 70 -8.88 4.88 13.36
C SER A 70 -8.85 4.22 11.97
N ALA A 71 -9.98 3.70 11.54
CA ALA A 71 -10.21 3.08 10.25
C ALA A 71 -10.39 4.09 9.11
N GLY A 72 -10.45 5.40 9.41
CA GLY A 72 -10.82 6.40 8.43
C GLY A 72 -12.23 6.13 7.89
N GLU A 73 -12.43 6.24 6.57
CA GLU A 73 -13.70 5.92 5.89
C GLU A 73 -13.94 4.42 5.68
N GLU A 74 -13.06 3.53 6.16
CA GLU A 74 -13.24 2.09 5.98
C GLU A 74 -14.45 1.55 6.78
N THR A 75 -15.21 0.65 6.18
CA THR A 75 -16.34 -0.03 6.84
C THR A 75 -15.85 -0.98 7.95
N PHE A 76 -16.74 -1.37 8.88
CA PHE A 76 -16.39 -2.31 9.95
C PHE A 76 -15.80 -3.65 9.42
N ASP A 77 -16.30 -4.18 8.31
CA ASP A 77 -15.75 -5.42 7.72
C ASP A 77 -14.34 -5.23 7.14
N ALA A 78 -13.94 -3.98 6.89
CA ALA A 78 -12.61 -3.62 6.44
C ALA A 78 -11.64 -3.33 7.59
N ILE A 79 -12.07 -3.29 8.86
CA ILE A 79 -11.16 -2.99 9.96
C ILE A 79 -10.16 -4.15 10.19
N GLU A 80 -8.99 -3.80 10.72
CA GLU A 80 -7.91 -4.74 11.04
C GLU A 80 -8.38 -5.95 11.86
N TYR A 81 -9.29 -5.77 12.81
CA TYR A 81 -9.83 -6.85 13.63
C TYR A 81 -10.50 -7.95 12.79
N THR A 82 -11.34 -7.57 11.81
CA THR A 82 -12.03 -8.53 10.94
C THR A 82 -11.04 -9.29 10.08
N ARG A 83 -10.05 -8.58 9.51
CA ARG A 83 -8.96 -9.20 8.73
C ARG A 83 -8.13 -10.15 9.58
N HIS A 84 -7.83 -9.79 10.83
CA HIS A 84 -7.11 -10.66 11.76
C HIS A 84 -7.93 -11.90 12.13
N ARG A 85 -9.22 -11.77 12.40
CA ARG A 85 -10.10 -12.93 12.64
C ARG A 85 -10.16 -13.87 11.45
N ASN A 86 -10.22 -13.33 10.24
CA ASN A 86 -10.19 -14.13 9.02
C ASN A 86 -8.84 -14.87 8.90
N ALA A 87 -7.71 -14.20 9.16
CA ALA A 87 -6.39 -14.85 9.18
C ALA A 87 -6.33 -16.06 10.12
N ILE A 88 -6.96 -15.96 11.30
CA ILE A 88 -7.03 -17.06 12.26
C ILE A 88 -7.93 -18.19 11.76
N LYS A 89 -9.15 -17.84 11.34
CA LYS A 89 -10.15 -18.80 10.88
C LYS A 89 -9.66 -19.59 9.67
N ASP A 90 -9.00 -18.90 8.74
CA ASP A 90 -8.58 -19.50 7.48
C ASP A 90 -7.41 -20.48 7.69
N ALA A 91 -6.64 -20.36 8.79
CA ALA A 91 -5.49 -21.22 9.06
C ALA A 91 -5.27 -21.47 10.56
N GLU A 92 -6.23 -22.11 11.23
CA GLU A 92 -6.24 -22.30 12.68
C GLU A 92 -4.95 -22.90 13.25
N ALA A 93 -4.39 -23.92 12.59
CA ALA A 93 -3.16 -24.59 13.03
C ALA A 93 -1.93 -23.66 12.97
N PHE A 94 -1.82 -22.85 11.93
CA PHE A 94 -0.76 -21.84 11.82
C PHE A 94 -0.98 -20.72 12.83
N ALA A 95 -2.22 -20.24 12.95
CA ALA A 95 -2.60 -19.18 13.85
C ALA A 95 -2.31 -19.51 15.32
N ALA A 96 -2.61 -20.73 15.76
CA ALA A 96 -2.33 -21.20 17.11
C ALA A 96 -0.83 -21.17 17.46
N ARG A 97 0.06 -21.31 16.47
CA ARG A 97 1.51 -21.30 16.66
C ARG A 97 2.14 -19.93 16.45
N HIS A 98 1.62 -19.15 15.50
CA HIS A 98 2.36 -18.02 14.93
C HIS A 98 1.58 -16.71 14.89
N LEU A 99 0.32 -16.63 15.34
CA LEU A 99 -0.43 -15.36 15.38
C LEU A 99 -0.78 -14.97 16.81
N SER A 100 -0.85 -13.67 17.09
CA SER A 100 -1.56 -13.18 18.27
C SER A 100 -3.07 -13.41 18.10
N VAL A 101 -3.81 -13.56 19.19
CA VAL A 101 -5.25 -13.84 19.13
C VAL A 101 -6.01 -12.62 19.60
N PRO A 102 -6.96 -12.07 18.82
CA PRO A 102 -7.87 -11.04 19.28
C PRO A 102 -8.62 -11.48 20.53
N VAL A 103 -8.76 -10.55 21.47
CA VAL A 103 -9.41 -10.74 22.74
C VAL A 103 -10.59 -9.79 22.79
N HIS A 104 -11.78 -10.33 23.03
CA HIS A 104 -13.07 -9.62 22.98
C HIS A 104 -13.46 -9.13 21.60
N GLU A 105 -14.70 -8.66 21.49
CA GLU A 105 -15.13 -7.89 20.32
C GLU A 105 -14.58 -6.46 20.38
N PRO A 106 -14.44 -5.77 19.22
CA PRO A 106 -13.93 -4.41 19.18
C PRO A 106 -14.84 -3.46 19.95
N ILE A 107 -14.23 -2.54 20.71
CA ILE A 107 -14.96 -1.49 21.41
C ILE A 107 -15.03 -0.29 20.46
N ARG A 108 -16.24 0.10 20.09
CA ARG A 108 -16.47 1.30 19.29
C ARG A 108 -16.19 2.54 20.13
N VAL A 109 -15.34 3.44 19.62
CA VAL A 109 -15.12 4.77 20.19
C VAL A 109 -16.02 5.78 19.48
N ASP A 110 -15.99 5.77 18.15
CA ASP A 110 -16.83 6.59 17.27
C ASP A 110 -17.12 5.83 15.95
N ASP A 111 -17.51 6.53 14.88
CA ASP A 111 -17.83 5.92 13.58
C ASP A 111 -16.61 5.32 12.88
N THR A 112 -15.43 5.80 13.21
CA THR A 112 -14.16 5.47 12.53
C THR A 112 -13.13 4.87 13.49
N THR A 113 -13.27 5.04 14.80
CA THR A 113 -12.26 4.64 15.79
C THR A 113 -12.71 3.48 16.65
N TRP A 114 -11.80 2.53 16.85
CA TRP A 114 -12.04 1.29 17.59
C TRP A 114 -10.87 0.96 18.53
N ILE A 115 -11.20 0.38 19.69
CA ILE A 115 -10.24 -0.25 20.60
C ILE A 115 -10.30 -1.76 20.40
N THR A 116 -9.14 -2.38 20.21
CA THR A 116 -9.01 -3.83 20.09
C THR A 116 -8.00 -4.34 21.11
N PHE A 117 -8.22 -5.56 21.58
CA PHE A 117 -7.26 -6.26 22.44
C PHE A 117 -6.74 -7.50 21.74
N GLN A 118 -5.50 -7.86 22.02
CA GLN A 118 -4.86 -9.08 21.53
C GLN A 118 -4.06 -9.73 22.66
N THR A 119 -3.90 -11.05 22.60
CA THR A 119 -2.92 -11.74 23.43
C THR A 119 -1.51 -11.28 23.09
N ILE A 120 -0.60 -11.38 24.06
CA ILE A 120 0.83 -11.16 23.82
C ILE A 120 1.36 -12.33 23.00
N ALA A 121 1.96 -12.03 21.86
CA ALA A 121 2.70 -13.00 21.05
C ALA A 121 3.76 -13.71 21.89
N GLY A 122 3.77 -15.05 21.89
CA GLY A 122 4.73 -15.84 22.68
C GLY A 122 4.47 -15.90 24.18
N GLU A 123 3.26 -15.51 24.64
CA GLU A 123 2.81 -15.43 26.04
C GLU A 123 3.47 -14.33 26.88
N THR A 124 4.72 -13.97 26.58
CA THR A 124 5.51 -12.97 27.30
C THR A 124 6.36 -12.13 26.33
N PHE A 125 6.65 -10.89 26.71
CA PHE A 125 7.57 -10.01 25.96
C PHE A 125 9.04 -10.19 26.38
N ASP A 126 9.30 -10.89 27.48
CA ASP A 126 10.62 -10.92 28.10
C ASP A 126 11.64 -11.69 27.27
N ASP A 127 11.18 -12.62 26.44
CA ASP A 127 12.01 -13.44 25.55
C ASP A 127 11.67 -13.29 24.06
N MET A 128 10.79 -12.35 23.70
CA MET A 128 10.43 -12.06 22.31
C MET A 128 11.15 -10.81 21.80
N GLN A 129 11.74 -10.89 20.61
CA GLN A 129 12.37 -9.74 19.95
C GLN A 129 11.82 -9.58 18.54
N VAL A 130 11.45 -8.35 18.15
CA VAL A 130 11.15 -8.04 16.75
C VAL A 130 12.42 -8.21 15.90
N LEU A 131 12.29 -8.81 14.72
CA LEU A 131 13.42 -9.07 13.82
C LEU A 131 14.19 -7.79 13.47
N THR A 132 13.53 -6.63 13.41
CA THR A 132 14.22 -5.34 13.18
C THR A 132 15.22 -5.02 14.28
N THR A 133 14.92 -5.32 15.54
CA THR A 133 15.85 -5.07 16.66
C THR A 133 17.07 -5.96 16.53
N LEU A 134 16.87 -7.24 16.17
CA LEU A 134 17.97 -8.18 15.93
C LEU A 134 18.83 -7.74 14.74
N LEU A 135 18.19 -7.33 13.64
CA LEU A 135 18.87 -6.81 12.46
C LEU A 135 19.68 -5.54 12.78
N ARG A 136 19.13 -4.60 13.55
CA ARG A 136 19.86 -3.39 13.95
C ARG A 136 21.07 -3.70 14.82
N ARG A 137 20.97 -4.67 15.73
CA ARG A 137 22.12 -5.13 16.55
C ARG A 137 23.17 -5.82 15.69
N MET A 138 22.76 -6.67 14.76
CA MET A 138 23.65 -7.34 13.80
C MET A 138 24.43 -6.33 12.94
N LEU A 139 23.83 -5.17 12.65
CA LEU A 139 24.45 -4.08 11.89
C LEU A 139 25.17 -3.04 12.77
N ASP A 140 25.36 -3.30 14.06
CA ASP A 140 25.96 -2.39 15.06
C ASP A 140 25.26 -1.01 15.17
N ARG A 141 23.95 -0.96 14.89
CA ARG A 141 23.12 0.28 14.89
C ARG A 141 22.19 0.43 16.09
N ALA A 142 22.33 -0.46 17.06
CA ALA A 142 21.60 -0.40 18.31
C ALA A 142 22.55 -0.84 19.44
N PRO A 143 22.50 -0.17 20.60
CA PRO A 143 23.25 -0.63 21.75
C PRO A 143 22.82 -2.05 22.12
N ALA A 144 23.77 -2.83 22.66
CA ALA A 144 23.44 -4.10 23.28
C ALA A 144 22.40 -3.84 24.38
N ALA A 145 21.21 -4.44 24.25
CA ALA A 145 20.25 -4.37 25.34
C ALA A 145 20.79 -5.20 26.50
N PRO A 146 20.75 -4.69 27.75
CA PRO A 146 21.18 -5.47 28.91
C PRO A 146 20.48 -6.83 28.94
N GLY A 147 21.25 -7.91 29.09
CA GLY A 147 20.73 -9.27 29.19
C GLY A 147 20.54 -10.03 27.87
N TRP A 148 20.86 -9.43 26.71
CA TRP A 148 20.69 -10.08 25.41
C TRP A 148 22.04 -10.38 24.73
N PRO A 149 22.31 -11.63 24.31
CA PRO A 149 23.55 -11.94 23.60
C PRO A 149 23.55 -11.32 22.19
N ALA A 150 24.75 -11.10 21.66
CA ALA A 150 24.94 -10.83 20.24
C ALA A 150 24.74 -12.14 19.47
N TYR A 151 23.86 -12.12 18.47
CA TYR A 151 23.62 -13.30 17.63
C TYR A 151 24.45 -13.23 16.36
N PRO A 152 24.94 -14.37 15.85
CA PRO A 152 25.63 -14.40 14.57
C PRO A 152 24.67 -13.98 13.45
N PRO A 153 25.15 -13.28 12.41
CA PRO A 153 24.30 -12.85 11.28
C PRO A 153 23.48 -13.98 10.67
N GLN A 154 24.05 -15.18 10.60
CA GLN A 154 23.36 -16.36 10.05
C GLN A 154 22.09 -16.71 10.84
N ALA A 155 22.08 -16.58 12.17
CA ALA A 155 20.89 -16.91 12.96
C ALA A 155 19.72 -15.93 12.70
N VAL A 156 20.02 -14.66 12.40
CA VAL A 156 19.00 -13.67 11.98
C VAL A 156 18.50 -13.98 10.58
N VAL A 157 19.39 -14.37 9.67
CA VAL A 157 19.03 -14.83 8.32
C VAL A 157 18.13 -16.06 8.38
N ASP A 158 18.51 -17.08 9.15
CA ASP A 158 17.76 -18.33 9.31
C ASP A 158 16.35 -18.04 9.84
N SER A 159 16.23 -17.08 10.77
CA SER A 159 14.93 -16.63 11.29
C SER A 159 14.04 -16.00 10.21
N CYS A 160 14.59 -15.15 9.34
CA CYS A 160 13.84 -14.58 8.21
C CYS A 160 13.42 -15.65 7.19
N VAL A 161 14.32 -16.59 6.89
CA VAL A 161 14.05 -17.70 5.96
C VAL A 161 12.97 -18.62 6.52
N GLU A 162 13.03 -18.92 7.81
CA GLU A 162 12.06 -19.76 8.50
C GLU A 162 10.66 -19.13 8.53
N VAL A 163 10.57 -17.82 8.78
CA VAL A 163 9.31 -17.08 8.68
C VAL A 163 8.70 -17.23 7.27
N VAL A 164 9.50 -17.04 6.21
CA VAL A 164 9.01 -17.21 4.83
C VAL A 164 8.57 -18.65 4.57
N ARG A 165 9.39 -19.63 4.98
CA ARG A 165 9.09 -21.06 4.83
C ARG A 165 7.75 -21.40 5.46
N ALA A 166 7.53 -20.98 6.70
CA ALA A 166 6.30 -21.25 7.43
C ALA A 166 5.10 -20.49 6.83
N VAL A 167 5.26 -19.22 6.41
CA VAL A 167 4.19 -18.48 5.72
C VAL A 167 3.75 -19.18 4.43
N LEU A 168 4.69 -19.70 3.63
CA LEU A 168 4.34 -20.40 2.39
C LEU A 168 3.81 -21.81 2.65
N ALA A 169 4.53 -22.62 3.42
CA ALA A 169 4.19 -24.03 3.61
C ALA A 169 2.98 -24.25 4.53
N ASP A 170 2.86 -23.46 5.61
CA ASP A 170 1.87 -23.73 6.66
C ASP A 170 0.67 -22.77 6.58
N TRP A 171 0.86 -21.52 6.13
CA TRP A 171 -0.21 -20.51 6.11
C TRP A 171 -0.89 -20.38 4.74
N ALA A 172 -0.11 -20.15 3.68
CA ALA A 172 -0.61 -20.00 2.31
C ALA A 172 -1.29 -21.27 1.80
N GLN A 173 -0.83 -22.44 2.26
CA GLN A 173 -1.25 -23.78 1.84
C GLN A 173 -0.94 -24.07 0.36
N ASP A 174 -1.68 -25.00 -0.24
CA ASP A 174 -1.49 -25.44 -1.62
C ASP A 174 -1.75 -24.29 -2.59
N VAL A 175 -0.85 -24.15 -3.56
CA VAL A 175 -1.04 -23.22 -4.66
C VAL A 175 -2.23 -23.64 -5.49
N TYR A 176 -3.12 -22.68 -5.72
CA TYR A 176 -4.27 -22.85 -6.58
C TYR A 176 -4.28 -21.79 -7.68
N LEU A 177 -4.53 -22.24 -8.91
CA LEU A 177 -4.86 -21.40 -10.04
C LEU A 177 -6.37 -21.47 -10.27
N PRO A 178 -7.12 -20.40 -9.99
CA PRO A 178 -8.55 -20.39 -10.21
C PRO A 178 -8.90 -20.55 -11.69
N LEU A 179 -9.49 -21.68 -12.06
CA LEU A 179 -9.89 -22.00 -13.45
C LEU A 179 -10.95 -21.04 -13.99
N ASP A 180 -11.83 -20.56 -13.11
CA ASP A 180 -12.95 -19.68 -13.48
C ASP A 180 -12.60 -18.19 -13.36
N GLU A 181 -11.42 -17.85 -12.83
CA GLU A 181 -11.00 -16.45 -12.74
C GLU A 181 -10.35 -16.00 -14.04
N LYS A 182 -10.78 -14.82 -14.50
CA LYS A 182 -10.13 -14.12 -15.61
C LYS A 182 -8.67 -13.87 -15.23
N PRO A 183 -7.71 -14.18 -16.12
CA PRO A 183 -6.33 -13.76 -15.93
C PRO A 183 -6.21 -12.24 -15.75
N LEU A 184 -5.20 -11.82 -15.00
CA LEU A 184 -4.93 -10.41 -14.73
C LEU A 184 -3.99 -9.83 -15.78
N THR A 185 -4.18 -8.56 -16.12
CA THR A 185 -3.15 -7.75 -16.74
C THR A 185 -1.99 -7.49 -15.76
N VAL A 186 -0.84 -7.05 -16.25
CA VAL A 186 0.27 -6.60 -15.38
C VAL A 186 -0.18 -5.48 -14.46
N ALA A 187 -0.96 -4.52 -14.98
CA ALA A 187 -1.46 -3.40 -14.19
C ALA A 187 -2.37 -3.87 -13.04
N GLU A 188 -3.30 -4.80 -13.31
CA GLU A 188 -4.17 -5.39 -12.30
C GLU A 188 -3.35 -6.15 -11.24
N PHE A 189 -2.34 -6.94 -11.63
CA PHE A 189 -1.46 -7.65 -10.69
C PHE A 189 -0.66 -6.69 -9.80
N LEU A 190 -0.06 -5.65 -10.39
CA LEU A 190 0.64 -4.60 -9.63
C LEU A 190 -0.33 -3.87 -8.68
N GLY A 191 -1.57 -3.64 -9.13
CA GLY A 191 -2.66 -3.06 -8.35
C GLY A 191 -2.98 -3.82 -7.06
N LEU A 192 -2.85 -5.16 -7.04
CA LEU A 192 -3.05 -5.97 -5.81
C LEU A 192 -2.07 -5.59 -4.69
N HIS A 193 -0.89 -5.11 -5.04
CA HIS A 193 0.13 -4.65 -4.08
C HIS A 193 -0.07 -3.19 -3.73
N LEU A 194 -0.25 -2.36 -4.76
CA LEU A 194 -0.18 -0.91 -4.69
C LEU A 194 -1.48 -0.28 -4.21
N ARG A 195 -2.64 -0.91 -4.43
CA ARG A 195 -3.95 -0.37 -4.04
C ARG A 195 -4.11 1.08 -4.54
N GLY A 196 -4.81 1.94 -3.79
CA GLY A 196 -5.03 3.36 -4.11
C GLY A 196 -3.80 4.28 -3.95
N GLN A 197 -2.56 3.77 -3.91
CA GLN A 197 -1.37 4.62 -3.68
C GLN A 197 -1.10 5.61 -4.83
N PHE A 198 -1.74 5.42 -5.98
CA PHE A 198 -1.68 6.29 -7.16
C PHE A 198 -2.82 7.30 -7.24
N GLU A 199 -3.79 7.24 -6.34
CA GLU A 199 -4.87 8.22 -6.29
C GLU A 199 -4.38 9.54 -5.67
N PRO A 200 -5.05 10.68 -5.90
CA PRO A 200 -4.73 11.93 -5.21
C PRO A 200 -4.71 11.74 -3.69
N GLY A 201 -3.61 12.17 -3.04
CA GLY A 201 -3.35 11.93 -1.62
C GLY A 201 -2.62 10.61 -1.32
N GLY A 202 -2.53 9.70 -2.29
CA GLY A 202 -1.71 8.49 -2.22
C GLY A 202 -0.21 8.81 -2.24
N ARG A 203 0.60 7.93 -1.63
CA ARG A 203 2.04 8.20 -1.41
C ARG A 203 2.86 8.18 -2.70
N LEU A 204 2.34 7.56 -3.77
CA LEU A 204 3.02 7.48 -5.06
C LEU A 204 2.52 8.51 -6.07
N TYR A 205 1.48 9.28 -5.72
CA TYR A 205 0.88 10.24 -6.62
C TYR A 205 1.91 11.20 -7.22
N ALA A 206 2.66 11.91 -6.37
CA ALA A 206 3.65 12.89 -6.79
C ALA A 206 4.78 12.26 -7.63
N ALA A 207 5.30 11.10 -7.21
CA ALA A 207 6.36 10.41 -7.95
C ALA A 207 5.88 9.95 -9.35
N ALA A 208 4.63 9.48 -9.46
CA ALA A 208 4.03 9.11 -10.74
C ALA A 208 3.85 10.31 -11.69
N GLN A 209 3.69 11.53 -11.16
CA GLN A 209 3.62 12.75 -11.98
C GLN A 209 5.00 13.17 -12.50
N VAL A 210 6.07 12.92 -11.75
CA VAL A 210 7.45 13.20 -12.17
C VAL A 210 7.90 12.25 -13.28
N HIS A 211 7.59 10.96 -13.15
CA HIS A 211 8.01 9.94 -14.10
C HIS A 211 6.91 9.62 -15.11
N GLN A 212 6.79 10.48 -16.13
CA GLN A 212 5.86 10.29 -17.24
C GLN A 212 6.47 9.48 -18.40
N GLY A 213 5.63 9.01 -19.32
CA GLY A 213 6.04 8.19 -20.47
C GLY A 213 6.05 6.68 -20.19
N GLU A 214 6.14 5.88 -21.24
CA GLU A 214 6.15 4.40 -21.13
C GLU A 214 7.52 3.87 -20.70
N GLU A 215 8.59 4.60 -20.98
CA GLU A 215 9.95 4.26 -20.60
C GLU A 215 10.57 5.37 -19.74
N ILE A 216 11.56 5.01 -18.93
CA ILE A 216 12.40 5.94 -18.18
C ILE A 216 13.87 5.73 -18.53
N VAL A 217 14.62 6.82 -18.56
CA VAL A 217 16.08 6.80 -18.67
C VAL A 217 16.65 7.07 -17.29
N LEU A 218 17.46 6.13 -16.80
CA LEU A 218 18.11 6.23 -15.50
C LEU A 218 19.63 6.27 -15.70
N GLU A 219 20.32 7.05 -14.88
CA GLU A 219 21.78 7.10 -14.88
C GLU A 219 22.37 5.70 -14.60
N GLY A 220 23.43 5.33 -15.33
CA GLY A 220 24.09 4.02 -15.22
C GLY A 220 23.43 2.89 -16.02
N GLU A 221 22.22 3.08 -16.53
CA GLU A 221 21.55 2.08 -17.37
C GLU A 221 21.99 2.16 -18.83
N ARG A 222 22.07 1.01 -19.52
CA ARG A 222 22.53 0.92 -20.92
C ARG A 222 21.55 1.51 -21.93
N GLY A 223 20.30 1.75 -21.52
CA GLY A 223 19.25 2.26 -22.37
C GLY A 223 17.96 2.50 -21.59
N PRO A 224 16.88 2.93 -22.27
CA PRO A 224 15.58 3.10 -21.65
C PRO A 224 15.08 1.80 -20.99
N LEU A 225 14.46 1.93 -19.83
CA LEU A 225 13.81 0.85 -19.10
C LEU A 225 12.29 1.07 -19.06
N PRO A 226 11.47 0.01 -18.90
CA PRO A 226 10.04 0.16 -18.66
C PRO A 226 9.78 1.09 -17.47
N ASN A 227 8.91 2.08 -17.64
CA ASN A 227 8.50 2.96 -16.57
C ASN A 227 7.56 2.21 -15.59
N PRO A 228 7.95 1.98 -14.33
CA PRO A 228 7.12 1.24 -13.38
C PRO A 228 5.78 1.92 -13.08
N PHE A 229 5.74 3.26 -13.06
CA PHE A 229 4.49 3.99 -12.86
C PHE A 229 3.56 3.85 -14.07
N ALA A 230 4.10 3.82 -15.29
CA ALA A 230 3.31 3.57 -16.48
C ALA A 230 2.79 2.14 -16.53
N ALA A 231 3.61 1.15 -16.19
CA ALA A 231 3.22 -0.26 -16.12
C ALA A 231 2.08 -0.50 -15.12
N ALA A 232 2.18 0.07 -13.90
CA ALA A 232 1.12 -0.01 -12.89
C ALA A 232 -0.20 0.64 -13.35
N GLN A 233 -0.12 1.62 -14.26
CA GLN A 233 -1.28 2.31 -14.86
C GLN A 233 -1.66 1.76 -16.25
N GLY A 234 -1.22 0.55 -16.62
CA GLY A 234 -1.53 -0.12 -17.89
C GLY A 234 -0.87 0.48 -19.14
N GLY A 235 -0.01 1.49 -19.00
CA GLY A 235 0.61 2.20 -20.12
C GLY A 235 1.66 1.40 -20.87
N TYR A 236 2.45 0.56 -20.19
CA TYR A 236 3.58 -0.15 -20.83
C TYR A 236 3.16 -1.48 -21.49
N PHE A 237 2.50 -2.35 -20.72
CA PHE A 237 2.09 -3.67 -21.21
C PHE A 237 0.68 -3.66 -21.85
N GLY A 238 -0.18 -2.70 -21.52
CA GLY A 238 -1.60 -2.77 -21.91
C GLY A 238 -2.25 -4.09 -21.47
N ASP A 239 -3.12 -4.63 -22.32
CA ASP A 239 -3.84 -5.89 -22.08
C ASP A 239 -3.14 -7.13 -22.69
N THR A 240 -1.91 -6.99 -23.21
CA THR A 240 -1.24 -8.06 -23.97
C THR A 240 -0.58 -9.12 -23.08
N ALA A 241 -0.23 -8.78 -21.84
CA ALA A 241 0.24 -9.76 -20.86
C ALA A 241 -0.90 -10.23 -19.97
N SER A 242 -1.08 -11.54 -19.93
CA SER A 242 -2.06 -12.24 -19.10
C SER A 242 -1.31 -13.02 -18.01
N ILE A 243 -1.63 -12.75 -16.76
CA ILE A 243 -1.03 -13.35 -15.57
C ILE A 243 -2.10 -14.21 -14.89
N GLY A 244 -1.86 -15.52 -14.78
CA GLY A 244 -2.63 -16.38 -13.88
C GLY A 244 -2.07 -16.22 -12.46
N PRO A 245 -2.69 -15.41 -11.57
CA PRO A 245 -2.05 -15.02 -10.33
C PRO A 245 -1.97 -16.21 -9.37
N LEU A 246 -0.79 -16.45 -8.81
CA LEU A 246 -0.59 -17.40 -7.71
C LEU A 246 -1.13 -16.73 -6.44
N ARG A 247 -2.38 -17.06 -6.11
CA ARG A 247 -3.11 -16.46 -4.99
C ARG A 247 -3.20 -17.42 -3.82
N GLY A 248 -3.23 -16.83 -2.64
CA GLY A 248 -3.54 -17.53 -1.41
C GLY A 248 -3.47 -16.59 -0.22
N ARG A 249 -3.32 -17.15 0.96
CA ARG A 249 -3.29 -16.39 2.20
C ARG A 249 -1.97 -15.64 2.30
N CYS A 250 -2.04 -14.33 2.48
CA CYS A 250 -0.87 -13.49 2.69
C CYS A 250 -1.09 -12.56 3.89
N HIS A 251 -0.01 -12.27 4.60
CA HIS A 251 0.05 -11.20 5.59
C HIS A 251 -0.19 -9.84 4.95
N GLY A 252 0.36 -9.63 3.75
CA GLY A 252 0.24 -8.38 3.00
C GLY A 252 1.16 -7.25 3.48
N ASP A 253 1.78 -7.33 4.64
CA ASP A 253 2.80 -6.39 5.11
C ASP A 253 3.90 -7.12 5.88
N LEU A 254 4.30 -8.30 5.39
CA LEU A 254 5.33 -9.10 6.05
C LEU A 254 6.66 -8.35 6.02
N HIS A 255 7.13 -7.91 7.18
CA HIS A 255 8.37 -7.20 7.33
C HIS A 255 8.95 -7.38 8.74
N THR A 256 10.22 -7.01 8.96
CA THR A 256 10.92 -7.34 10.22
C THR A 256 10.37 -6.64 11.48
N ASP A 257 9.51 -5.63 11.37
CA ASP A 257 8.79 -5.07 12.53
C ASP A 257 7.51 -5.86 12.88
N ASN A 258 7.00 -6.69 11.96
CA ASN A 258 5.77 -7.47 12.10
C ASN A 258 6.07 -8.95 12.39
N ALA A 259 7.33 -9.30 12.62
CA ALA A 259 7.76 -10.65 12.95
C ALA A 259 8.59 -10.60 14.24
N LEU A 260 8.10 -11.24 15.28
CA LEU A 260 8.80 -11.46 16.54
C LEU A 260 9.36 -12.88 16.55
N VAL A 261 10.56 -13.05 17.05
CA VAL A 261 11.18 -14.36 17.26
C VAL A 261 11.54 -14.53 18.72
N ARG A 262 11.41 -15.76 19.23
CA ARG A 262 11.89 -16.09 20.56
C ARG A 262 13.41 -16.06 20.56
N ALA A 263 13.94 -15.29 21.48
CA ALA A 263 15.34 -15.00 21.61
C ALA A 263 15.74 -15.34 23.06
N GLY A 264 16.77 -16.17 23.22
CA GLY A 264 17.31 -16.57 24.51
C GLY A 264 18.84 -16.66 24.47
N SER A 265 19.43 -17.76 24.94
CA SER A 265 20.85 -18.05 24.65
C SER A 265 21.10 -18.33 23.17
N VAL A 266 20.05 -18.73 22.44
CA VAL A 266 20.00 -18.96 21.00
C VAL A 266 18.72 -18.36 20.43
N LEU A 267 18.75 -17.98 19.14
CA LEU A 267 17.53 -17.61 18.41
C LEU A 267 16.79 -18.87 18.00
N ALA A 268 15.54 -19.01 18.43
CA ALA A 268 14.67 -20.10 18.04
C ALA A 268 13.89 -19.67 16.79
N ALA A 269 14.48 -19.85 15.60
CA ALA A 269 13.91 -19.39 14.33
C ALA A 269 12.47 -19.88 14.08
N GLY A 270 12.16 -21.12 14.49
CA GLY A 270 10.82 -21.72 14.35
C GLY A 270 9.79 -21.25 15.39
N GLU A 271 10.23 -20.55 16.43
CA GLU A 271 9.37 -19.98 17.47
C GLU A 271 9.17 -18.49 17.20
N PHE A 272 8.37 -18.20 16.18
CA PHE A 272 8.08 -16.84 15.76
C PHE A 272 6.58 -16.54 15.81
N TYR A 273 6.26 -15.25 15.89
CA TYR A 273 4.90 -14.73 15.82
C TYR A 273 4.83 -13.57 14.84
N LEU A 274 3.76 -13.54 14.05
CA LEU A 274 3.40 -12.44 13.19
C LEU A 274 2.35 -11.57 13.86
N ILE A 275 2.52 -10.27 13.76
CA ILE A 275 1.62 -9.25 14.30
C ILE A 275 1.19 -8.30 13.20
N ASP A 276 0.15 -7.51 13.48
CA ASP A 276 -0.39 -6.50 12.54
C ASP A 276 -0.92 -7.11 11.23
N ASN A 277 -1.98 -7.90 11.36
CA ASN A 277 -2.69 -8.50 10.23
C ASN A 277 -3.63 -7.52 9.51
N ALA A 278 -3.38 -6.21 9.61
CA ALA A 278 -4.24 -5.18 9.00
C ALA A 278 -4.31 -5.30 7.47
N LEU A 279 -3.30 -5.88 6.83
CA LEU A 279 -3.27 -6.07 5.38
C LEU A 279 -3.52 -7.52 4.94
N TYR A 280 -3.96 -8.39 5.86
CA TYR A 280 -4.24 -9.79 5.54
C TYR A 280 -5.21 -9.91 4.35
N SER A 281 -4.94 -10.88 3.49
CA SER A 281 -5.83 -11.26 2.39
C SER A 281 -5.79 -12.77 2.20
N ALA A 282 -6.97 -13.39 2.09
CA ALA A 282 -7.09 -14.81 1.76
C ALA A 282 -6.75 -15.13 0.29
N HIS A 283 -6.71 -14.10 -0.58
CA HIS A 283 -6.50 -14.21 -2.02
C HIS A 283 -5.44 -13.23 -2.52
N GLY A 284 -4.44 -12.95 -1.68
CA GLY A 284 -3.35 -12.06 -2.05
C GLY A 284 -2.29 -12.75 -2.92
N PRO A 285 -1.45 -11.98 -3.62
CA PRO A 285 -0.35 -12.52 -4.42
C PRO A 285 0.71 -13.13 -3.50
N LEU A 286 0.96 -14.43 -3.62
CA LEU A 286 1.83 -15.19 -2.70
C LEU A 286 3.31 -14.77 -2.76
N THR A 287 3.74 -14.18 -3.87
CA THR A 287 5.09 -13.61 -4.04
C THR A 287 5.30 -12.30 -3.27
N ARG A 288 4.23 -11.65 -2.77
CA ARG A 288 4.32 -10.36 -2.08
C ARG A 288 5.13 -10.44 -0.80
N ASP A 289 4.77 -11.35 0.10
CA ASP A 289 5.34 -11.39 1.45
C ASP A 289 6.85 -11.71 1.46
N PRO A 290 7.34 -12.73 0.72
CA PRO A 290 8.78 -13.01 0.62
C PRO A 290 9.57 -11.82 0.06
N VAL A 291 9.09 -11.21 -1.03
CA VAL A 291 9.73 -10.07 -1.67
C VAL A 291 9.76 -8.86 -0.73
N HIS A 292 8.61 -8.55 -0.12
CA HIS A 292 8.48 -7.40 0.76
C HIS A 292 9.40 -7.51 1.98
N LEU A 293 9.52 -8.69 2.59
CA LEU A 293 10.46 -8.93 3.70
C LEU A 293 11.90 -8.69 3.28
N VAL A 294 12.35 -9.26 2.15
CA VAL A 294 13.72 -9.11 1.65
C VAL A 294 14.03 -7.64 1.36
N LEU A 295 13.14 -6.92 0.67
CA LEU A 295 13.33 -5.49 0.37
C LEU A 295 13.34 -4.64 1.64
N TYR A 296 12.61 -5.05 2.69
CA TYR A 296 12.59 -4.36 3.97
C TYR A 296 13.89 -4.49 4.76
N VAL A 297 14.53 -5.65 4.66
CA VAL A 297 15.89 -5.87 5.20
C VAL A 297 16.90 -5.07 4.39
N ALA A 298 16.84 -5.16 3.06
CA ALA A 298 17.73 -4.42 2.16
C ALA A 298 17.69 -2.91 2.47
N ALA A 299 16.50 -2.33 2.64
CA ALA A 299 16.29 -0.91 2.97
C ALA A 299 17.13 -0.41 4.16
N ARG A 300 17.37 -1.27 5.15
CA ARG A 300 18.12 -0.95 6.37
C ARG A 300 19.63 -1.06 6.21
N THR A 301 20.09 -1.42 5.02
CA THR A 301 21.50 -1.74 4.76
C THR A 301 22.09 -0.93 3.62
N LEU A 302 21.24 -0.27 2.83
CA LEU A 302 21.64 0.53 1.66
C LEU A 302 22.61 1.67 1.99
N ASP A 303 22.60 2.18 3.23
CA ASP A 303 23.55 3.20 3.72
C ASP A 303 24.93 2.65 4.05
N THR A 304 25.07 1.33 4.17
CA THR A 304 26.33 0.65 4.52
C THR A 304 26.92 -0.15 3.37
N VAL A 305 26.23 -0.28 2.24
CA VAL A 305 26.75 -0.94 1.04
C VAL A 305 27.20 0.10 0.01
N SER A 306 28.31 -0.19 -0.67
CA SER A 306 28.80 0.65 -1.77
C SER A 306 27.88 0.58 -2.99
N ASP A 307 27.98 1.56 -3.90
CA ASP A 307 27.11 1.59 -5.08
C ASP A 307 27.29 0.37 -5.99
N ALA A 308 28.51 -0.15 -6.13
CA ALA A 308 28.76 -1.41 -6.84
C ALA A 308 28.04 -2.61 -6.19
N GLN A 309 27.99 -2.65 -4.85
CA GLN A 309 27.26 -3.69 -4.12
C GLN A 309 25.74 -3.50 -4.23
N LYS A 310 25.26 -2.25 -4.31
CA LYS A 310 23.84 -1.95 -4.56
C LYS A 310 23.40 -2.42 -5.94
N ASP A 311 24.22 -2.21 -6.97
CA ASP A 311 23.94 -2.71 -8.32
C ASP A 311 23.99 -4.23 -8.38
N ALA A 312 25.01 -4.86 -7.75
CA ALA A 312 25.07 -6.31 -7.61
C ALA A 312 23.88 -6.89 -6.83
N LEU A 313 23.36 -6.18 -5.84
CA LEU A 313 22.16 -6.58 -5.09
C LEU A 313 20.91 -6.54 -5.98
N ILE A 314 20.78 -5.57 -6.90
CA ILE A 314 19.69 -5.60 -7.89
C ILE A 314 19.79 -6.86 -8.73
N ASP A 315 20.97 -7.16 -9.27
CA ASP A 315 21.18 -8.37 -10.10
C ASP A 315 20.84 -9.65 -9.32
N LEU A 316 21.26 -9.72 -8.06
CA LEU A 316 20.97 -10.85 -7.18
C LEU A 316 19.47 -10.98 -6.85
N LEU A 317 18.74 -9.87 -6.70
CA LEU A 317 17.29 -9.90 -6.48
C LEU A 317 16.51 -10.34 -7.73
N LEU A 318 17.01 -10.00 -8.93
CA LEU A 318 16.39 -10.37 -10.21
C LEU A 318 16.64 -11.84 -10.58
N ASP A 319 17.81 -12.37 -10.22
CA ASP A 319 18.16 -13.78 -10.37
C ASP A 319 18.96 -14.28 -9.15
N PRO A 320 18.28 -14.74 -8.08
CA PRO A 320 18.94 -15.24 -6.88
C PRO A 320 19.83 -16.48 -7.12
N ARG A 321 19.60 -17.22 -8.22
CA ARG A 321 20.29 -18.48 -8.49
C ARG A 321 21.62 -18.27 -9.22
N SER A 322 21.68 -17.29 -10.12
CA SER A 322 22.86 -17.02 -10.96
C SER A 322 23.47 -15.62 -10.74
N GLY A 323 22.81 -14.78 -9.94
CA GLY A 323 23.26 -13.43 -9.67
C GLY A 323 24.59 -13.36 -8.89
N PRO A 324 25.21 -12.17 -8.82
CA PRO A 324 26.56 -11.99 -8.29
C PRO A 324 26.60 -12.00 -6.75
N ALA A 325 26.23 -13.11 -6.11
CA ALA A 325 26.15 -13.25 -4.66
C ALA A 325 27.47 -12.90 -3.93
N LEU A 326 28.62 -13.18 -4.55
CA LEU A 326 29.96 -12.87 -3.99
C LEU A 326 30.28 -11.37 -3.95
N LEU A 327 29.54 -10.54 -4.70
CA LEU A 327 29.72 -9.09 -4.72
C LEU A 327 28.82 -8.38 -3.69
N VAL A 328 27.98 -9.11 -2.95
CA VAL A 328 27.06 -8.57 -1.93
C VAL A 328 27.55 -9.01 -0.55
N PRO A 329 27.31 -8.26 0.56
CA PRO A 329 27.62 -8.77 1.89
C PRO A 329 27.06 -10.17 2.10
N GLY A 330 27.92 -11.10 2.55
CA GLY A 330 27.61 -12.54 2.53
C GLY A 330 26.31 -12.93 3.25
N TRP A 331 25.99 -12.26 4.37
CA TRP A 331 24.74 -12.49 5.09
C TRP A 331 23.50 -12.01 4.31
N LEU A 332 23.61 -10.92 3.54
CA LEU A 332 22.51 -10.39 2.73
C LEU A 332 22.30 -11.28 1.51
N ALA A 333 23.38 -11.76 0.90
CA ALA A 333 23.31 -12.78 -0.14
C ALA A 333 22.69 -14.09 0.38
N ALA A 334 23.07 -14.51 1.59
CA ALA A 334 22.48 -15.68 2.25
C ALA A 334 20.97 -15.50 2.50
N LEU A 335 20.52 -14.30 2.87
CA LEU A 335 19.10 -13.99 3.01
C LEU A 335 18.35 -14.11 1.68
N VAL A 336 18.81 -13.43 0.62
CA VAL A 336 18.14 -13.43 -0.69
C VAL A 336 18.07 -14.86 -1.26
N THR A 337 19.19 -15.58 -1.24
CA THR A 337 19.26 -16.96 -1.75
C THR A 337 18.56 -17.97 -0.85
N GLY A 338 18.50 -17.74 0.46
CA GLY A 338 17.77 -18.57 1.41
C GLY A 338 16.26 -18.47 1.23
N VAL A 339 15.76 -17.25 1.08
CA VAL A 339 14.34 -16.98 0.79
C VAL A 339 13.93 -17.54 -0.58
N ASP A 340 14.74 -17.35 -1.63
CA ASP A 340 14.48 -17.94 -2.95
C ASP A 340 14.44 -19.47 -2.90
N ARG A 341 15.37 -20.11 -2.17
CA ARG A 341 15.39 -21.57 -2.01
C ARG A 341 14.17 -22.09 -1.26
N ALA A 342 13.77 -21.43 -0.16
CA ALA A 342 12.58 -21.82 0.59
C ALA A 342 11.31 -21.72 -0.27
N ALA A 343 11.16 -20.63 -1.02
CA ALA A 343 10.05 -20.44 -1.95
C ALA A 343 10.07 -21.45 -3.11
N SER A 344 11.24 -21.68 -3.70
CA SER A 344 11.43 -22.64 -4.80
C SER A 344 11.06 -24.05 -4.37
N ALA A 345 11.53 -24.49 -3.21
CA ALA A 345 11.23 -25.82 -2.68
C ALA A 345 9.72 -26.02 -2.44
N TRP A 346 9.00 -24.96 -2.05
CA TRP A 346 7.56 -25.00 -1.85
C TRP A 346 6.77 -25.02 -3.18
N ILE A 347 7.18 -24.25 -4.20
CA ILE A 347 6.43 -24.18 -5.47
C ILE A 347 6.74 -25.34 -6.41
N GLU A 348 7.96 -25.90 -6.39
CA GLU A 348 8.43 -26.91 -7.34
C GLU A 348 7.48 -28.13 -7.49
N PRO A 349 6.91 -28.70 -6.42
CA PRO A 349 5.95 -29.82 -6.52
C PRO A 349 4.69 -29.52 -7.36
N SER A 350 4.29 -28.26 -7.47
CA SER A 350 3.11 -27.85 -8.24
C SER A 350 3.34 -27.75 -9.76
N GLY A 351 4.61 -27.76 -10.20
CA GLY A 351 4.97 -27.47 -11.59
C GLY A 351 4.88 -26.00 -11.99
N LEU A 352 4.51 -25.09 -11.07
CA LEU A 352 4.28 -23.66 -11.34
C LEU A 352 5.50 -22.77 -11.05
N ALA A 353 6.70 -23.35 -11.08
CA ALA A 353 7.95 -22.64 -10.78
C ALA A 353 8.28 -21.55 -11.81
N ARG A 354 7.72 -21.60 -13.02
CA ARG A 354 7.89 -20.53 -14.02
C ARG A 354 7.04 -19.31 -13.63
N GLU A 355 5.76 -19.53 -13.39
CA GLU A 355 4.77 -18.52 -13.01
C GLU A 355 5.21 -17.81 -11.73
N TRP A 356 5.75 -18.56 -10.76
CA TRP A 356 6.32 -18.00 -9.54
C TRP A 356 7.46 -17.01 -9.81
N ARG A 357 8.41 -17.37 -10.69
CA ARG A 357 9.54 -16.51 -11.04
C ARG A 357 9.08 -15.26 -11.77
N GLU A 358 8.12 -15.38 -12.68
CA GLU A 358 7.52 -14.25 -13.39
C GLU A 358 6.80 -13.30 -12.42
N GLN A 359 5.98 -13.84 -11.50
CA GLN A 359 5.25 -13.04 -10.51
C GLN A 359 6.16 -12.45 -9.43
N THR A 360 7.29 -13.10 -9.12
CA THR A 360 8.31 -12.55 -8.21
C THR A 360 8.90 -11.26 -8.80
N LEU A 361 9.16 -11.20 -10.11
CA LEU A 361 9.62 -9.97 -10.78
C LEU A 361 8.58 -8.85 -10.71
N LEU A 362 7.29 -9.18 -10.91
CA LEU A 362 6.21 -8.21 -10.78
C LEU A 362 6.04 -7.73 -9.33
N SER A 363 6.14 -8.62 -8.34
CA SER A 363 6.13 -8.26 -6.93
C SER A 363 7.35 -7.43 -6.54
N LEU A 364 8.54 -7.70 -7.10
CA LEU A 364 9.73 -6.84 -6.91
C LEU A 364 9.46 -5.43 -7.41
N ALA A 365 8.84 -5.28 -8.58
CA ALA A 365 8.47 -3.97 -9.11
C ALA A 365 7.44 -3.26 -8.22
N ALA A 366 6.37 -3.96 -7.83
CA ALA A 366 5.30 -3.39 -7.02
C ALA A 366 5.78 -3.02 -5.60
N CYS A 367 6.49 -3.91 -4.93
CA CYS A 367 7.04 -3.63 -3.60
C CYS A 367 8.08 -2.51 -3.68
N SER A 368 8.97 -2.47 -4.67
CA SER A 368 9.92 -1.36 -4.83
C SER A 368 9.22 -0.01 -4.97
N LEU A 369 8.13 0.05 -5.75
CA LEU A 369 7.26 1.23 -5.80
C LEU A 369 6.70 1.58 -4.42
N MET A 370 6.19 0.62 -3.64
CA MET A 370 5.74 0.89 -2.25
C MET A 370 6.83 1.52 -1.39
N PHE A 371 8.10 1.11 -1.53
CA PHE A 371 9.24 1.69 -0.80
C PHE A 371 9.55 3.12 -1.24
N ILE A 372 9.40 3.47 -2.52
CA ILE A 372 9.54 4.87 -2.99
C ILE A 372 8.55 5.79 -2.27
N GLY A 373 7.33 5.32 -2.02
CA GLY A 373 6.30 6.08 -1.31
C GLY A 373 6.46 6.11 0.21
N ARG A 374 7.38 5.33 0.80
CA ARG A 374 7.54 5.27 2.26
C ARG A 374 8.42 6.41 2.76
N THR A 375 7.93 7.15 3.74
CA THR A 375 8.69 8.21 4.44
C THR A 375 9.87 7.65 5.24
N SER A 376 9.85 6.36 5.58
CA SER A 376 10.95 5.68 6.27
C SER A 376 12.13 5.35 5.36
N VAL A 377 11.97 5.47 4.03
CA VAL A 377 13.05 5.23 3.07
C VAL A 377 13.74 6.56 2.82
N ARG A 378 15.08 6.54 2.89
CA ARG A 378 15.87 7.75 2.64
C ARG A 378 15.69 8.21 1.20
N GLU A 379 15.60 9.51 0.97
CA GLU A 379 15.45 10.06 -0.39
C GLU A 379 16.55 9.57 -1.34
N ALA A 380 17.80 9.46 -0.87
CA ALA A 380 18.93 8.94 -1.64
C ALA A 380 18.77 7.49 -2.11
N ASP A 381 17.95 6.68 -1.41
CA ASP A 381 17.72 5.27 -1.76
C ASP A 381 16.53 5.10 -2.71
N LYS A 382 15.66 6.11 -2.88
CA LYS A 382 14.48 6.00 -3.76
C LYS A 382 14.86 5.75 -5.22
N ALA A 383 15.97 6.33 -5.68
CA ALA A 383 16.49 6.09 -7.02
C ALA A 383 16.89 4.61 -7.22
N TRP A 384 17.44 3.95 -6.19
CA TRP A 384 17.77 2.54 -6.23
C TRP A 384 16.51 1.66 -6.36
N TYR A 385 15.45 1.96 -5.61
CA TYR A 385 14.17 1.25 -5.74
C TYR A 385 13.51 1.48 -7.10
N LEU A 386 13.60 2.69 -7.65
CA LEU A 386 13.08 2.98 -9.00
C LEU A 386 13.82 2.16 -10.06
N ARG A 387 15.16 2.08 -9.95
CA ARG A 387 16.00 1.24 -10.82
C ARG A 387 15.63 -0.23 -10.70
N LEU A 388 15.52 -0.76 -9.48
CA LEU A 388 15.10 -2.15 -9.25
C LEU A 388 13.74 -2.45 -9.88
N ALA A 389 12.75 -1.56 -9.68
CA ALA A 389 11.42 -1.74 -10.25
C ALA A 389 11.44 -1.77 -11.78
N ALA A 390 12.18 -0.85 -12.40
CA ALA A 390 12.29 -0.76 -13.86
C ALA A 390 13.02 -1.97 -14.45
N ARG A 391 14.11 -2.42 -13.82
CA ARG A 391 14.85 -3.62 -14.24
C ARG A 391 14.06 -4.91 -14.04
N ALA A 392 13.26 -5.02 -12.98
CA ALA A 392 12.37 -6.16 -12.77
C ALA A 392 11.30 -6.27 -13.86
N LEU A 393 10.70 -5.14 -14.26
CA LEU A 393 9.76 -5.12 -15.39
C LEU A 393 10.43 -5.42 -16.72
N LYS A 394 11.67 -4.95 -16.93
CA LYS A 394 12.45 -5.28 -18.13
C LYS A 394 12.69 -6.78 -18.22
N GLU A 395 13.16 -7.40 -17.14
CA GLU A 395 13.42 -8.83 -17.05
C GLU A 395 12.14 -9.64 -17.29
N PHE A 396 11.02 -9.22 -16.71
CA PHE A 396 9.71 -9.83 -16.97
C PHE A 396 9.35 -9.75 -18.47
N ALA A 397 9.54 -8.59 -19.10
CA ALA A 397 9.23 -8.37 -20.52
C ALA A 397 10.18 -9.15 -21.45
N ASP A 398 11.45 -9.31 -21.08
CA ASP A 398 12.43 -10.10 -21.83
C ASP A 398 12.08 -11.60 -21.79
N ARG A 399 11.59 -12.11 -20.64
CA ARG A 399 11.10 -13.50 -20.51
C ARG A 399 9.76 -13.74 -21.21
N ASN A 400 8.98 -12.68 -21.40
CA ASN A 400 7.66 -12.73 -22.02
C ASN A 400 7.59 -11.76 -23.21
N PRO A 401 8.32 -12.00 -24.31
CA PRO A 401 8.40 -11.03 -25.41
C PRO A 401 7.03 -10.71 -26.04
N ALA A 402 6.10 -11.67 -26.03
CA ALA A 402 4.71 -11.47 -26.49
C ALA A 402 3.90 -10.49 -25.62
N SER A 403 4.35 -10.22 -24.39
CA SER A 403 3.70 -9.27 -23.49
C SER A 403 3.95 -7.82 -23.87
N ARG A 404 4.95 -7.52 -24.70
CA ARG A 404 5.26 -6.15 -25.10
C ARG A 404 4.19 -5.64 -26.05
N ARG A 405 3.67 -4.45 -25.74
CA ARG A 405 2.78 -3.75 -26.67
C ARG A 405 3.59 -3.33 -27.89
N THR A 406 3.40 -4.01 -29.01
CA THR A 406 4.08 -3.71 -30.29
C THR A 406 3.37 -2.62 -31.10
N GLY A 407 2.20 -2.17 -30.66
CA GLY A 407 1.40 -1.15 -31.31
C GLY A 407 1.56 0.24 -30.70
N PRO A 408 1.35 1.31 -31.49
CA PRO A 408 1.24 2.67 -30.96
C PRO A 408 0.19 2.70 -29.83
N PRO A 409 0.39 3.53 -28.79
CA PRO A 409 -0.51 3.59 -27.65
C PRO A 409 -1.96 3.68 -28.11
N ALA A 410 -2.74 2.65 -27.78
CA ALA A 410 -4.16 2.66 -28.00
C ALA A 410 -4.71 3.91 -27.32
N ALA A 411 -5.24 4.85 -28.11
CA ALA A 411 -5.70 6.14 -27.60
C ALA A 411 -6.83 6.03 -26.55
N GLY A 412 -7.38 4.83 -26.31
CA GLY A 412 -8.72 4.61 -25.77
C GLY A 412 -8.90 4.11 -24.34
N GLY A 413 -7.85 3.86 -23.53
CA GLY A 413 -8.06 3.21 -22.22
C GLY A 413 -7.24 3.82 -21.09
N ARG A 414 -7.63 4.98 -20.57
CA ARG A 414 -7.12 5.48 -19.27
C ARG A 414 -8.19 6.34 -18.61
N ALA A 415 -8.52 6.01 -17.35
CA ALA A 415 -9.26 6.90 -16.47
C ALA A 415 -8.60 8.31 -16.46
N PRO A 416 -9.40 9.39 -16.42
CA PRO A 416 -8.96 10.66 -16.95
C PRO A 416 -8.02 11.37 -15.98
N ARG A 417 -6.77 11.58 -16.44
CA ARG A 417 -5.84 12.61 -15.94
C ARG A 417 -6.38 14.06 -16.13
N THR A 418 -7.69 14.22 -16.24
CA THR A 418 -8.45 15.45 -16.53
C THR A 418 -9.79 15.47 -15.79
N ALA A 419 -9.99 14.62 -14.75
CA ALA A 419 -11.26 14.57 -14.01
C ALA A 419 -11.66 15.95 -13.47
N TRP A 420 -10.70 16.70 -12.91
CA TRP A 420 -10.94 18.07 -12.44
C TRP A 420 -11.20 19.07 -13.56
N ILE A 421 -10.63 18.89 -14.76
CA ILE A 421 -10.95 19.72 -15.94
C ILE A 421 -12.39 19.45 -16.38
N ALA A 422 -12.85 18.21 -16.30
CA ALA A 422 -14.22 17.85 -16.62
C ALA A 422 -15.20 18.43 -15.58
N TRP A 423 -14.84 18.43 -14.29
CA TRP A 423 -15.61 19.10 -13.24
C TRP A 423 -15.62 20.62 -13.44
N LEU A 424 -14.45 21.22 -13.69
CA LEU A 424 -14.34 22.65 -13.99
C LEU A 424 -15.20 23.01 -15.20
N CYS A 425 -15.16 22.24 -16.29
CA CYS A 425 -16.01 22.45 -17.45
C CYS A 425 -17.51 22.41 -17.11
N ARG A 426 -17.93 21.47 -16.25
CA ARG A 426 -19.32 21.33 -15.82
C ARG A 426 -19.76 22.54 -14.99
N ASP A 427 -18.91 22.96 -14.06
CA ASP A 427 -19.27 23.93 -13.04
C ASP A 427 -18.94 25.38 -13.46
N LEU A 428 -18.17 25.58 -14.55
CA LEU A 428 -17.69 26.89 -14.98
C LEU A 428 -18.79 27.95 -15.08
N PRO A 429 -19.99 27.69 -15.66
CA PRO A 429 -21.02 28.72 -15.77
C PRO A 429 -21.58 29.14 -14.40
N GLU A 430 -21.69 28.23 -13.45
CA GLU A 430 -22.16 28.53 -12.09
C GLU A 430 -21.06 29.18 -11.26
N ALA A 431 -19.84 28.63 -11.33
CA ALA A 431 -18.65 29.20 -10.72
C ALA A 431 -18.38 30.64 -11.20
N ALA A 432 -18.51 30.92 -12.49
CA ALA A 432 -18.33 32.26 -13.04
C ALA A 432 -19.41 33.24 -12.55
N ARG A 433 -20.67 32.78 -12.47
CA ARG A 433 -21.76 33.60 -11.92
C ARG A 433 -21.55 33.88 -10.43
N ALA A 434 -21.15 32.89 -9.66
CA ALA A 434 -20.89 33.03 -8.24
C ALA A 434 -19.66 33.91 -7.96
N ALA A 435 -18.58 33.71 -8.69
CA ALA A 435 -17.37 34.54 -8.61
C ALA A 435 -17.66 36.01 -8.99
N ALA A 436 -18.50 36.25 -10.01
CA ALA A 436 -18.88 37.61 -10.41
C ALA A 436 -19.82 38.30 -9.40
N ALA A 437 -20.57 37.54 -8.59
CA ALA A 437 -21.47 38.07 -7.58
C ALA A 437 -20.76 38.47 -6.27
N GLN A 438 -19.52 38.03 -6.06
CA GLN A 438 -18.76 38.34 -4.85
C GLN A 438 -17.98 39.66 -5.00
N GLU A 439 -18.19 40.58 -4.06
CA GLU A 439 -17.40 41.80 -3.96
C GLU A 439 -15.97 41.46 -3.51
N GLY A 440 -14.96 41.76 -4.34
CA GLY A 440 -13.54 41.55 -4.00
C GLY A 440 -12.66 40.99 -5.11
N GLY A 441 -13.24 40.34 -6.13
CA GLY A 441 -12.51 39.89 -7.33
C GLY A 441 -11.62 38.65 -7.16
N ASP A 442 -11.26 38.26 -5.93
CA ASP A 442 -10.35 37.13 -5.65
C ASP A 442 -10.80 35.81 -6.29
N LEU A 443 -12.10 35.47 -6.23
CA LEU A 443 -12.61 34.23 -6.84
C LEU A 443 -12.61 34.26 -8.38
N ALA A 444 -12.73 35.44 -8.98
CA ALA A 444 -12.67 35.56 -10.44
C ALA A 444 -11.23 35.32 -10.94
N GLU A 445 -10.24 35.80 -10.18
CA GLU A 445 -8.82 35.54 -10.45
C GLU A 445 -8.49 34.06 -10.28
N GLU A 446 -8.91 33.43 -9.18
CA GLU A 446 -8.69 31.99 -8.94
C GLU A 446 -9.37 31.11 -10.02
N LEU A 447 -10.58 31.48 -10.46
CA LEU A 447 -11.27 30.78 -11.55
C LEU A 447 -10.51 30.89 -12.88
N GLU A 448 -9.95 32.05 -13.20
CA GLU A 448 -9.13 32.25 -14.40
C GLU A 448 -7.78 31.52 -14.30
N GLU A 449 -7.18 31.42 -13.12
CA GLU A 449 -5.99 30.57 -12.89
C GLU A 449 -6.30 29.09 -13.14
N LEU A 450 -7.41 28.59 -12.60
CA LEU A 450 -7.88 27.22 -12.82
C LEU A 450 -8.17 26.97 -14.30
N ARG A 451 -8.77 27.94 -15.00
CA ARG A 451 -8.99 27.90 -16.43
C ARG A 451 -7.67 27.83 -17.20
N GLY A 452 -6.70 28.68 -16.89
CA GLY A 452 -5.36 28.68 -17.49
C GLY A 452 -4.60 27.36 -17.24
N ALA A 453 -4.73 26.80 -16.05
CA ALA A 453 -4.16 25.50 -15.71
C ALA A 453 -4.83 24.35 -16.49
N ALA A 454 -6.15 24.40 -16.68
CA ALA A 454 -6.87 23.42 -17.47
C ALA A 454 -6.45 23.47 -18.95
N LEU A 455 -6.26 24.68 -19.50
CA LEU A 455 -5.77 24.90 -20.87
C LEU A 455 -4.33 24.40 -21.08
N SER A 456 -3.49 24.48 -20.05
CA SER A 456 -2.10 24.01 -20.09
C SER A 456 -1.93 22.53 -19.68
N GLY A 457 -3.00 21.88 -19.21
CA GLY A 457 -2.96 20.50 -18.72
C GLY A 457 -2.25 20.32 -17.38
N LEU A 458 -2.07 21.39 -16.61
CA LEU A 458 -1.54 21.30 -15.24
C LEU A 458 -2.59 20.69 -14.32
N ASP A 459 -2.23 19.72 -13.49
CA ASP A 459 -3.16 19.19 -12.49
C ASP A 459 -3.38 20.19 -11.33
N ARG A 460 -4.62 20.67 -11.18
CA ARG A 460 -5.06 21.55 -10.09
C ARG A 460 -6.21 20.95 -9.28
N THR A 461 -6.33 19.63 -9.24
CA THR A 461 -7.43 18.94 -8.54
C THR A 461 -7.66 19.46 -7.12
N GLY A 462 -6.60 19.64 -6.32
CA GLY A 462 -6.71 20.15 -4.95
C GLY A 462 -7.21 21.60 -4.86
N GLN A 463 -6.67 22.50 -5.69
CA GLN A 463 -7.11 23.89 -5.74
C GLN A 463 -8.56 24.00 -6.21
N TYR A 464 -8.94 23.22 -7.22
CA TYR A 464 -10.32 23.19 -7.70
C TYR A 464 -11.31 22.71 -6.61
N ARG A 465 -10.94 21.70 -5.79
CA ARG A 465 -11.76 21.26 -4.65
C ARG A 465 -11.93 22.36 -3.61
N GLU A 466 -10.85 23.09 -3.30
CA GLU A 466 -10.92 24.23 -2.38
C GLU A 466 -11.82 25.33 -2.94
N PHE A 467 -11.64 25.68 -4.21
CA PHE A 467 -12.46 26.66 -4.92
C PHE A 467 -13.95 26.32 -4.87
N VAL A 468 -14.33 25.07 -5.18
CA VAL A 468 -15.73 24.61 -5.08
C VAL A 468 -16.26 24.69 -3.65
N ARG A 469 -15.43 24.34 -2.64
CA ARG A 469 -15.80 24.47 -1.23
C ARG A 469 -16.05 25.91 -0.82
N THR A 470 -15.21 26.84 -1.28
CA THR A 470 -15.39 28.28 -1.05
C THR A 470 -16.71 28.79 -1.62
N LEU A 471 -17.14 28.24 -2.76
CA LEU A 471 -18.44 28.52 -3.37
C LEU A 471 -19.64 27.83 -2.67
N GLY A 472 -19.41 27.04 -1.61
CA GLY A 472 -20.44 26.25 -0.93
C GLY A 472 -20.94 25.06 -1.75
N GLY A 473 -20.19 24.64 -2.78
CA GLY A 473 -20.51 23.49 -3.61
C GLY A 473 -20.13 22.14 -2.96
N PRO A 474 -20.69 21.02 -3.44
CA PRO A 474 -20.34 19.70 -2.95
C PRO A 474 -18.91 19.30 -3.33
N ASP A 475 -18.23 18.51 -2.48
CA ASP A 475 -16.88 18.02 -2.78
C ASP A 475 -16.91 17.10 -4.03
N PRO A 476 -16.10 17.40 -5.07
CA PRO A 476 -16.02 16.56 -6.26
C PRO A 476 -15.58 15.12 -5.96
N ASP A 477 -16.50 14.16 -6.08
CA ASP A 477 -16.23 12.72 -5.95
C ASP A 477 -15.75 12.11 -7.28
N SER A 478 -14.52 11.58 -7.25
CA SER A 478 -13.84 10.94 -8.39
C SER A 478 -14.48 9.66 -8.88
N ARG A 479 -15.32 9.01 -8.09
CA ARG A 479 -15.94 7.72 -8.42
C ARG A 479 -17.10 7.83 -9.40
N TYR A 480 -17.78 8.97 -9.46
CA TYR A 480 -19.02 9.09 -10.23
C TYR A 480 -18.84 9.50 -11.70
N GLY A 481 -17.62 9.85 -12.12
CA GLY A 481 -17.41 10.42 -13.45
C GLY A 481 -18.34 11.63 -13.71
N THR A 482 -18.37 12.12 -14.94
CA THR A 482 -19.33 13.17 -15.33
C THR A 482 -20.73 12.57 -15.48
N ARG A 483 -21.45 12.35 -14.38
CA ARG A 483 -22.91 12.36 -14.39
C ARG A 483 -23.34 13.74 -13.89
N GLY A 484 -23.83 14.56 -14.81
CA GLY A 484 -24.37 15.88 -14.53
C GLY A 484 -25.63 15.79 -13.66
N THR A 485 -25.98 16.94 -13.08
CA THR A 485 -27.05 17.22 -12.12
C THR A 485 -28.39 16.54 -12.39
N GLU A 486 -29.11 16.26 -11.30
CA GLU A 486 -30.55 15.95 -11.30
C GLU A 486 -31.33 17.19 -11.79
N GLY A 487 -31.45 17.33 -13.10
CA GLY A 487 -32.28 18.34 -13.75
C GLY A 487 -32.55 17.90 -15.17
N GLN A 488 -33.83 17.87 -15.59
CA GLN A 488 -34.16 17.54 -16.97
C GLN A 488 -33.66 18.68 -17.88
N PRO A 489 -32.76 18.42 -18.84
CA PRO A 489 -32.38 19.42 -19.83
C PRO A 489 -33.60 19.75 -20.71
N GLU A 490 -33.78 21.03 -21.03
CA GLU A 490 -34.81 21.48 -21.96
C GLU A 490 -34.50 20.94 -23.39
N PRO A 491 -35.49 20.40 -24.12
CA PRO A 491 -35.29 19.94 -25.49
C PRO A 491 -34.67 21.01 -26.40
N GLY A 492 -33.51 20.72 -26.98
CA GLY A 492 -32.83 21.60 -27.93
C GLY A 492 -31.66 22.42 -27.38
N GLU A 493 -31.26 22.19 -26.12
CA GLU A 493 -30.06 22.80 -25.54
C GLU A 493 -28.80 22.44 -26.34
N VAL A 494 -28.07 23.47 -26.77
CA VAL A 494 -26.78 23.34 -27.45
C VAL A 494 -25.70 23.47 -26.39
N PHE A 495 -24.96 22.38 -26.15
CA PHE A 495 -23.79 22.48 -25.29
C PHE A 495 -22.68 23.23 -26.02
N VAL A 496 -22.26 24.35 -25.45
CA VAL A 496 -21.08 25.12 -25.88
C VAL A 496 -20.02 24.94 -24.83
N CYS A 497 -18.82 24.52 -25.23
CA CYS A 497 -17.71 24.34 -24.30
C CYS A 497 -17.37 25.68 -23.63
N PRO A 498 -17.49 25.77 -22.29
CA PRO A 498 -17.32 27.05 -21.59
C PRO A 498 -15.87 27.49 -21.49
N LEU A 499 -14.91 26.60 -21.78
CA LEU A 499 -13.49 26.96 -21.92
C LEU A 499 -13.16 27.56 -23.30
N GLU A 500 -14.12 27.61 -24.24
CA GLU A 500 -13.99 28.13 -25.61
C GLU A 500 -12.95 27.42 -26.48
N VAL A 501 -12.50 26.23 -26.08
CA VAL A 501 -11.38 25.53 -26.75
C VAL A 501 -11.84 24.54 -27.81
N CYS A 502 -13.00 23.91 -27.63
CA CYS A 502 -13.60 23.10 -28.68
C CYS A 502 -14.73 23.90 -29.33
N GLY A 503 -14.57 24.26 -30.60
CA GLY A 503 -15.60 24.94 -31.39
C GLY A 503 -16.80 24.05 -31.74
N ARG A 504 -17.08 23.02 -30.92
CA ARG A 504 -18.12 22.03 -31.15
C ARG A 504 -19.37 22.49 -30.40
N SER A 505 -20.44 22.71 -31.14
CA SER A 505 -21.81 22.84 -30.64
C SER A 505 -22.47 21.47 -30.77
N GLU A 506 -22.68 20.76 -29.67
CA GLU A 506 -23.37 19.46 -29.71
C GLU A 506 -24.85 19.67 -29.35
N ARG A 507 -25.73 19.35 -30.29
CA ARG A 507 -27.19 19.46 -30.12
C ARG A 507 -27.67 18.15 -29.52
N ARG A 508 -28.30 18.20 -28.34
CA ARG A 508 -28.75 16.99 -27.65
C ARG A 508 -30.11 16.53 -28.16
N GLU A 509 -30.27 15.22 -28.33
CA GLU A 509 -31.61 14.62 -28.38
C GLU A 509 -32.17 14.50 -26.95
N PRO A 510 -33.49 14.71 -26.74
CA PRO A 510 -34.12 14.52 -25.44
C PRO A 510 -33.81 13.13 -24.86
N GLY A 511 -33.24 13.07 -23.66
CA GLY A 511 -32.88 11.82 -22.99
C GLY A 511 -31.53 11.19 -23.42
N GLY A 512 -30.78 11.82 -24.34
CA GLY A 512 -29.45 11.36 -24.74
C GLY A 512 -28.38 11.55 -23.65
N ALA A 513 -27.33 10.71 -23.71
CA ALA A 513 -26.17 10.84 -22.82
C ALA A 513 -25.54 12.24 -22.88
N LEU A 514 -24.88 12.65 -21.80
CA LEU A 514 -24.21 13.95 -21.73
C LEU A 514 -22.98 14.00 -22.67
N PRO A 515 -22.69 15.16 -23.29
CA PRO A 515 -21.49 15.36 -24.09
C PRO A 515 -20.21 15.06 -23.29
N ALA A 516 -19.28 14.31 -23.89
CA ALA A 516 -17.95 14.10 -23.32
C ALA A 516 -17.02 15.26 -23.70
N CYS A 517 -16.27 15.81 -22.74
CA CYS A 517 -15.24 16.81 -23.06
C CYS A 517 -14.13 16.18 -23.92
N HIS A 518 -13.87 16.76 -25.09
CA HIS A 518 -12.90 16.25 -26.07
C HIS A 518 -11.56 17.01 -26.10
N LEU A 519 -11.28 17.88 -25.12
CA LEU A 519 -9.99 18.57 -25.04
C LEU A 519 -8.84 17.55 -25.14
N PRO A 520 -8.00 17.61 -26.19
CA PRO A 520 -6.98 16.60 -26.39
C PRO A 520 -5.93 16.70 -25.30
N ARG A 521 -5.53 15.53 -24.79
CA ARG A 521 -4.38 15.32 -23.91
C ARG A 521 -3.17 16.09 -24.45
N ALA A 522 -2.44 16.79 -23.58
CA ALA A 522 -1.28 17.59 -23.95
C ALA A 522 -0.35 16.83 -24.92
N GLY A 523 -0.20 17.36 -26.14
CA GLY A 523 0.64 16.78 -27.20
C GLY A 523 0.05 16.79 -28.62
N ALA A 524 -1.25 16.98 -28.81
CA ALA A 524 -1.83 17.13 -30.15
C ALA A 524 -1.82 18.60 -30.60
N LYS A 525 -1.20 18.88 -31.77
CA LYS A 525 -1.16 20.22 -32.38
C LYS A 525 -2.57 20.82 -32.50
N PRO A 526 -2.74 22.15 -32.36
CA PRO A 526 -4.03 22.80 -32.50
C PRO A 526 -4.62 22.53 -33.89
N LEU A 527 -5.89 22.11 -33.91
CA LEU A 527 -6.70 22.00 -35.13
C LEU A 527 -6.67 23.36 -35.83
N ARG A 528 -6.02 23.42 -37.00
CA ARG A 528 -6.11 24.59 -37.88
C ARG A 528 -7.58 24.80 -38.23
N ARG A 529 -8.06 26.03 -38.03
CA ARG A 529 -9.34 26.51 -38.57
C ARG A 529 -9.37 26.29 -40.08
N THR A 530 -10.17 25.35 -40.55
CA THR A 530 -10.73 25.39 -41.90
C THR A 530 -12.22 25.66 -41.77
N LEU A 531 -12.57 26.94 -41.91
CA LEU A 531 -13.92 27.38 -42.26
C LEU A 531 -14.05 27.29 -43.78
N ARG A 532 -15.02 26.50 -44.26
CA ARG A 532 -15.86 26.82 -45.41
C ARG A 532 -17.27 26.35 -45.11
#